data_AF-A0A519FDZ3-F1
#
_entry.id   AF-A0A519FDZ3-F1
#
_cell.length_a   1.000
_cell.length_b   1.000
_cell.length_c   1.000
_cell.angle_alpha   90.00
_cell.angle_beta   90.00
_cell.angle_gamma   90.00
#
_symmetry.space_group_name_H-M   'P 1'
#
loop_
_entity.id
_entity.type
_entity.pdbx_description
1 polymer ?
#
loop_
_entity_poly.entity_id
_entity_poly.type
_entity_poly.pdbx_seq_one_letter_code
_entity_poly.pdbx_strand_id
1 'polypeptide(L)'
;MASLTIAGCGGGGDSGNSNISGVSSSSNTEQVSCDSLTGTTVAGGKVISAAAIPAGNYTPFGETTAITDLPAFCRTTVLMRPSLDSNVNVEIWMPRQDWNGRYLATGNGGGAGSIAYVTGLVEGLKRGFAVANTDLGPSPNASQQNDHPERWADFGYRANHEMTVASKTLITAYYKAAPRSSYFSGCSTGGQQAFSIAQRYPQDYNGIIAGSAANNRTHVHTAFLTNSKALTASGTQMSQSQLDLVTSKVLAACVGKDGGAPTDNFLTDPRQCNFDPETLPKCSGTSDNSCLTTPQLTALKTFWKGPINPRTGERIFAGNPFGTEG
;
A
#
# COMPACT_ATOMS: atom_id res chain seq x y z
N MET A 1 -17.18 -15.30 18.87
CA MET A 1 -17.52 -14.07 18.13
C MET A 1 -16.57 -12.99 18.59
N ALA A 2 -15.57 -12.64 17.77
CA ALA A 2 -14.62 -11.58 18.10
C ALA A 2 -15.09 -10.29 17.42
N SER A 3 -15.53 -9.32 18.21
CA SER A 3 -15.91 -7.99 17.72
C SER A 3 -14.65 -7.20 17.33
N LEU A 4 -14.56 -6.81 16.07
CA LEU A 4 -13.54 -5.88 15.57
C LEU A 4 -14.10 -4.45 15.75
N THR A 5 -13.62 -3.72 16.76
CA THR A 5 -13.94 -2.30 16.94
C THR A 5 -13.14 -1.45 15.97
N ILE A 6 -13.84 -0.79 15.03
CA ILE A 6 -13.30 0.29 14.19
C ILE A 6 -13.43 1.58 15.02
N ALA A 7 -12.31 2.23 15.33
CA ALA A 7 -12.30 3.57 15.92
C ALA A 7 -11.82 4.60 14.89
N GLY A 8 -12.65 5.60 14.61
CA GLY A 8 -12.27 6.82 13.91
C GLY A 8 -11.76 7.86 14.92
N CYS A 9 -10.67 8.54 14.60
CA CYS A 9 -10.15 9.62 15.45
C CYS A 9 -11.02 10.89 15.31
N GLY A 10 -11.76 11.23 16.36
CA GLY A 10 -12.30 12.56 16.64
C GLY A 10 -11.49 13.23 17.76
N GLY A 11 -11.25 14.55 17.62
CA GLY A 11 -10.22 15.30 18.33
C GLY A 11 -10.48 15.65 19.81
N GLY A 12 -9.50 16.34 20.40
CA GLY A 12 -9.57 16.93 21.73
C GLY A 12 -8.20 16.90 22.43
N GLY A 13 -7.55 18.05 22.54
CA GLY A 13 -6.30 18.19 23.27
C GLY A 13 -6.52 18.17 24.78
N ASP A 14 -5.58 17.56 25.50
CA ASP A 14 -5.37 17.83 26.91
C ASP A 14 -3.86 17.77 27.22
N SER A 15 -3.36 18.92 27.68
CA SER A 15 -2.01 19.13 28.19
C SER A 15 -1.92 18.63 29.63
N GLY A 16 -1.26 17.48 29.84
CA GLY A 16 -1.00 16.91 31.16
C GLY A 16 0.48 16.54 31.33
N ASN A 17 1.24 17.43 31.97
CA ASN A 17 2.62 17.22 32.35
C ASN A 17 2.72 16.16 33.45
N SER A 18 3.31 14.99 33.15
CA SER A 18 3.60 13.95 34.15
C SER A 18 5.08 13.59 34.09
N ASN A 19 5.86 14.14 35.04
CA ASN A 19 7.19 13.66 35.35
C ASN A 19 7.08 12.23 35.91
N ILE A 20 7.56 11.24 35.16
CA ILE A 20 7.82 9.89 35.69
C ILE A 20 9.32 9.68 35.69
N SER A 21 9.91 9.80 36.88
CA SER A 21 11.27 9.41 37.17
C SER A 21 11.42 7.89 37.10
N GLY A 22 12.39 7.42 36.31
CA GLY A 22 13.13 6.17 36.58
C GLY A 22 12.37 4.85 36.39
N VAL A 23 12.00 4.52 35.15
CA VAL A 23 12.00 3.11 34.73
C VAL A 23 13.37 2.85 34.10
N SER A 24 14.15 1.94 34.68
CA SER A 24 15.37 1.45 34.05
C SER A 24 15.00 0.91 32.67
N SER A 25 15.34 1.65 31.61
CA SER A 25 15.27 1.15 30.25
C SER A 25 16.20 -0.06 30.18
N SER A 26 15.65 -1.27 30.19
CA SER A 26 16.32 -2.37 29.52
C SER A 26 16.61 -1.84 28.13
N SER A 27 17.87 -1.57 27.81
CA SER A 27 18.19 -1.13 26.46
C SER A 27 17.71 -2.25 25.55
N ASN A 28 16.66 -1.99 24.76
CA ASN A 28 16.20 -2.89 23.71
C ASN A 28 17.20 -2.79 22.54
N THR A 29 18.44 -3.14 22.87
CA THR A 29 19.60 -3.17 22.00
C THR A 29 19.74 -4.58 21.46
N GLU A 30 20.51 -4.71 20.39
CA GLU A 30 20.91 -6.01 19.86
C GLU A 30 21.49 -6.91 20.98
N GLN A 31 20.99 -8.15 21.09
CA GLN A 31 21.47 -9.10 22.10
C GLN A 31 22.48 -10.11 21.53
N VAL A 32 22.54 -10.22 20.20
CA VAL A 32 23.52 -11.03 19.46
C VAL A 32 24.03 -10.23 18.27
N SER A 33 25.19 -10.61 17.73
CA SER A 33 25.70 -10.00 16.51
C SER A 33 24.77 -10.28 15.33
N CYS A 34 24.57 -9.28 14.46
CA CYS A 34 23.71 -9.44 13.28
C CYS A 34 24.15 -10.64 12.41
N ASP A 35 25.46 -10.75 12.16
CA ASP A 35 26.04 -11.78 11.29
C ASP A 35 25.75 -13.21 11.76
N SER A 36 25.49 -13.40 13.07
CA SER A 36 25.12 -14.71 13.65
C SER A 36 23.79 -15.27 13.14
N LEU A 37 22.94 -14.44 12.54
CA LEU A 37 21.68 -14.88 11.95
C LEU A 37 21.89 -15.58 10.59
N THR A 38 23.05 -15.41 9.94
CA THR A 38 23.32 -15.99 8.63
C THR A 38 23.19 -17.51 8.66
N GLY A 39 22.47 -18.09 7.68
CA GLY A 39 22.24 -19.53 7.60
C GLY A 39 21.20 -20.07 8.58
N THR A 40 20.61 -19.22 9.44
CA THR A 40 19.47 -19.64 10.29
C THR A 40 18.35 -20.17 9.41
N THR A 41 17.87 -21.37 9.73
CA THR A 41 16.70 -21.96 9.08
C THR A 41 15.45 -21.37 9.69
N VAL A 42 14.51 -20.95 8.85
CA VAL A 42 13.18 -20.52 9.25
C VAL A 42 12.16 -21.43 8.59
N ALA A 43 10.93 -21.48 9.13
CA ALA A 43 9.88 -22.27 8.51
C ALA A 43 9.64 -21.78 7.06
N GLY A 44 9.83 -22.66 6.08
CA GLY A 44 9.65 -22.34 4.66
C GLY A 44 10.86 -21.69 3.96
N GLY A 45 11.99 -21.46 4.64
CA GLY A 45 13.10 -20.74 4.03
C GLY A 45 14.39 -20.73 4.83
N LYS A 46 15.33 -19.88 4.42
CA LYS A 46 16.61 -19.69 5.11
C LYS A 46 17.12 -18.26 5.00
N VAL A 47 17.83 -17.81 6.03
CA VAL A 47 18.58 -16.55 5.97
C VAL A 47 19.75 -16.69 5.00
N ILE A 48 19.78 -15.83 3.99
CA ILE A 48 20.84 -15.79 2.97
C ILE A 48 22.00 -14.91 3.44
N SER A 49 21.69 -13.76 4.03
CA SER A 49 22.69 -12.87 4.60
C SER A 49 22.13 -12.11 5.79
N ALA A 50 23.01 -11.81 6.75
CA ALA A 50 22.76 -10.86 7.82
C ALA A 50 24.00 -9.98 7.98
N ALA A 51 23.82 -8.66 8.01
CA ALA A 51 24.91 -7.70 8.10
C ALA A 51 24.54 -6.49 8.97
N ALA A 52 25.45 -6.10 9.86
CA ALA A 52 25.32 -4.87 10.62
C ALA A 52 25.59 -3.64 9.74
N ILE A 53 24.61 -2.74 9.63
CA ILE A 53 24.70 -1.49 8.90
C ILE A 53 24.89 -0.34 9.91
N PRO A 54 25.93 0.51 9.75
CA PRO A 54 26.12 1.67 10.62
C PRO A 54 25.02 2.72 10.40
N ALA A 55 24.86 3.62 11.36
CA ALA A 55 23.98 4.77 11.18
C ALA A 55 24.50 5.69 10.06
N GLY A 56 23.58 6.38 9.38
CA GLY A 56 23.89 7.29 8.27
C GLY A 56 23.30 6.81 6.95
N ASN A 57 24.10 6.91 5.89
CA ASN A 57 23.65 6.64 4.53
C ASN A 57 23.80 5.16 4.17
N TYR A 58 22.78 4.59 3.53
CA TYR A 58 22.79 3.22 3.04
C TYR A 58 22.18 3.13 1.65
N THR A 59 22.84 2.44 0.73
CA THR A 59 22.30 2.13 -0.60
C THR A 59 21.93 0.65 -0.63
N PRO A 60 20.63 0.30 -0.63
CA PRO A 60 20.21 -1.08 -0.77
C PRO A 60 20.68 -1.71 -2.08
N PHE A 61 20.81 -3.04 -2.09
CA PHE A 61 21.22 -3.76 -3.30
C PHE A 61 20.19 -3.54 -4.43
N GLY A 62 20.69 -3.18 -5.61
CA GLY A 62 19.86 -2.89 -6.79
C GLY A 62 19.36 -1.44 -6.87
N GLU A 63 19.57 -0.64 -5.83
CA GLU A 63 19.23 0.79 -5.81
C GLU A 63 20.43 1.65 -6.24
N THR A 64 20.14 2.80 -6.87
CA THR A 64 21.17 3.76 -7.30
C THR A 64 21.28 4.97 -6.37
N THR A 65 20.29 5.17 -5.51
CA THR A 65 20.20 6.32 -4.61
C THR A 65 20.33 5.87 -3.17
N ALA A 66 21.22 6.52 -2.41
CA ALA A 66 21.37 6.24 -0.99
C ALA A 66 20.16 6.78 -0.20
N ILE A 67 19.70 5.98 0.77
CA ILE A 67 18.76 6.41 1.79
C ILE A 67 19.57 7.07 2.90
N THR A 68 19.20 8.28 3.29
CA THR A 68 19.92 9.06 4.29
C THR A 68 19.30 8.97 5.69
N ASP A 69 20.12 9.30 6.68
CA ASP A 69 19.70 9.49 8.07
C ASP A 69 19.04 8.26 8.68
N LEU A 70 19.55 7.07 8.36
CA LEU A 70 19.08 5.83 8.97
C LEU A 70 19.75 5.61 10.34
N PRO A 71 19.02 5.11 11.35
CA PRO A 71 19.64 4.57 12.55
C PRO A 71 20.47 3.33 12.20
N ALA A 72 21.42 2.94 13.05
CA ALA A 72 22.16 1.70 12.83
C ALA A 72 21.21 0.49 12.93
N PHE A 73 21.30 -0.46 12.00
CA PHE A 73 20.37 -1.59 11.92
C PHE A 73 21.06 -2.89 11.49
N CYS A 74 20.50 -4.03 11.91
CA CYS A 74 20.81 -5.33 11.36
C CYS A 74 19.94 -5.57 10.13
N ARG A 75 20.57 -5.73 8.97
CA ARG A 75 19.90 -6.08 7.71
C ARG A 75 19.94 -7.58 7.53
N THR A 76 18.77 -8.22 7.43
CA THR A 76 18.67 -9.66 7.17
C THR A 76 17.89 -9.90 5.89
N THR A 77 18.44 -10.72 4.99
CA THR A 77 17.74 -11.20 3.78
C THR A 77 17.39 -12.67 3.93
N VAL A 78 16.17 -13.02 3.57
CA VAL A 78 15.63 -14.38 3.70
C VAL A 78 15.07 -14.81 2.35
N LEU A 79 15.44 -16.01 1.93
CA LEU A 79 14.85 -16.66 0.76
C LEU A 79 13.85 -17.70 1.25
N MET A 80 12.58 -17.45 0.97
CA MET A 80 11.48 -18.37 1.20
C MET A 80 11.23 -19.21 -0.05
N ARG A 81 10.84 -20.47 0.14
CA ARG A 81 10.48 -21.43 -0.92
C ARG A 81 9.14 -22.09 -0.61
N PRO A 82 8.03 -21.34 -0.77
CA PRO A 82 6.68 -21.85 -0.50
C PRO A 82 6.33 -23.11 -1.31
N SER A 83 6.82 -23.17 -2.55
CA SER A 83 6.59 -24.28 -3.47
C SER A 83 7.80 -24.50 -4.39
N LEU A 84 7.76 -25.56 -5.20
CA LEU A 84 8.81 -25.83 -6.19
C LEU A 84 8.84 -24.83 -7.35
N ASP A 85 7.75 -24.08 -7.57
CA ASP A 85 7.59 -23.12 -8.67
C ASP A 85 7.69 -21.65 -8.20
N SER A 86 8.06 -21.44 -6.94
CA SER A 86 8.14 -20.11 -6.34
C SER A 86 9.34 -19.95 -5.42
N ASN A 87 9.89 -18.74 -5.43
CA ASN A 87 10.79 -18.26 -4.41
C ASN A 87 10.27 -16.90 -3.98
N VAL A 88 10.40 -16.52 -2.72
CA VAL A 88 9.97 -15.21 -2.23
C VAL A 88 11.12 -14.59 -1.45
N ASN A 89 11.53 -13.39 -1.84
CA ASN A 89 12.56 -12.66 -1.10
C ASN A 89 11.90 -11.82 -0.01
N VAL A 90 12.51 -11.86 1.17
CA VAL A 90 12.09 -11.11 2.34
C VAL A 90 13.30 -10.36 2.86
N GLU A 91 13.10 -9.10 3.23
CA GLU A 91 14.12 -8.30 3.90
C GLU A 91 13.58 -7.75 5.21
N ILE A 92 14.40 -7.87 6.26
CA ILE A 92 14.05 -7.48 7.63
C ILE A 92 15.15 -6.53 8.13
N TRP A 93 14.76 -5.33 8.56
CA TRP A 93 15.63 -4.37 9.20
C TRP A 93 15.29 -4.27 10.68
N MET A 94 16.26 -4.55 11.53
CA MET A 94 16.12 -4.56 12.98
C MET A 94 17.02 -3.48 13.58
N PRO A 95 16.49 -2.44 14.26
CA PRO A 95 17.31 -1.44 14.94
C PRO A 95 18.35 -2.09 15.86
N ARG A 96 19.62 -1.69 15.73
CA ARG A 96 20.66 -2.21 16.64
C ARG A 96 20.52 -1.65 18.06
N GLN A 97 19.87 -0.49 18.18
CA GLN A 97 19.55 0.19 19.43
C GLN A 97 18.10 0.70 19.36
N ASP A 98 17.53 1.01 20.52
CA ASP A 98 16.21 1.65 20.65
C ASP A 98 15.05 0.92 19.94
N TRP A 99 15.11 -0.42 19.87
CA TRP A 99 13.96 -1.19 19.41
C TRP A 99 12.78 -0.97 20.36
N ASN A 100 11.65 -0.53 19.84
CA ASN A 100 10.48 -0.20 20.66
C ASN A 100 9.69 -1.44 21.12
N GLY A 101 10.18 -2.65 20.81
CA GLY A 101 9.54 -3.92 21.12
C GLY A 101 8.40 -4.29 20.17
N ARG A 102 8.27 -3.61 19.02
CA ARG A 102 7.20 -3.83 18.04
C ARG A 102 7.77 -4.28 16.69
N TYR A 103 6.95 -5.06 15.98
CA TYR A 103 7.19 -5.49 14.61
C TYR A 103 6.24 -4.76 13.66
N LEU A 104 6.75 -4.30 12.52
CA LEU A 104 5.97 -3.73 11.43
C LEU A 104 6.29 -4.48 10.14
N ALA A 105 5.30 -5.13 9.54
CA ALA A 105 5.43 -5.57 8.17
C ALA A 105 4.73 -4.56 7.24
N THR A 106 5.29 -4.36 6.05
CA THR A 106 4.71 -3.46 5.06
C THR A 106 4.38 -4.17 3.76
N GLY A 107 3.36 -3.66 3.07
CA GLY A 107 2.99 -4.15 1.74
C GLY A 107 3.71 -3.48 0.58
N ASN A 108 3.28 -3.81 -0.65
CA ASN A 108 3.86 -3.31 -1.91
C ASN A 108 2.82 -2.53 -2.74
N GLY A 109 3.27 -1.93 -3.86
CA GLY A 109 2.40 -1.32 -4.86
C GLY A 109 2.28 -2.16 -6.15
N GLY A 110 1.28 -1.85 -6.98
CA GLY A 110 1.19 -2.37 -8.35
C GLY A 110 1.23 -3.90 -8.46
N GLY A 111 2.15 -4.41 -9.27
CA GLY A 111 2.39 -5.85 -9.45
C GLY A 111 3.34 -6.48 -8.42
N ALA A 112 3.84 -5.70 -7.45
CA ALA A 112 4.95 -6.09 -6.56
C ALA A 112 6.21 -6.49 -7.38
N GLY A 113 6.96 -7.51 -6.94
CA GLY A 113 8.16 -8.01 -7.62
C GLY A 113 9.47 -7.38 -7.17
N SER A 114 9.44 -6.49 -6.19
CA SER A 114 10.63 -5.92 -5.55
C SER A 114 10.36 -5.52 -4.10
N ILE A 115 11.45 -5.41 -3.33
CA ILE A 115 11.42 -4.87 -1.97
C ILE A 115 11.16 -3.37 -2.03
N ALA A 116 10.15 -2.91 -1.30
CA ALA A 116 9.83 -1.50 -1.15
C ALA A 116 10.71 -0.85 -0.07
N TYR A 117 11.98 -0.55 -0.39
CA TYR A 117 12.93 -0.01 0.60
C TYR A 117 12.45 1.30 1.22
N VAL A 118 12.22 2.33 0.40
CA VAL A 118 11.88 3.68 0.87
C VAL A 118 10.50 3.73 1.49
N THR A 119 9.49 3.22 0.79
CA THR A 119 8.09 3.31 1.21
C THR A 119 7.68 2.23 2.23
N GLY A 120 8.46 1.15 2.37
CA GLY A 120 8.16 0.03 3.27
C GLY A 120 9.05 -0.05 4.51
N LEU A 121 10.36 0.13 4.39
CA LEU A 121 11.28 -0.14 5.50
C LEU A 121 11.69 1.11 6.29
N VAL A 122 11.94 2.22 5.62
CA VAL A 122 12.62 3.40 6.21
C VAL A 122 11.87 3.97 7.42
N GLU A 123 10.59 4.30 7.28
CA GLU A 123 9.85 5.00 8.35
C GLU A 123 9.63 4.10 9.57
N GLY A 124 9.39 2.80 9.35
CA GLY A 124 9.29 1.82 10.42
C GLY A 124 10.59 1.74 11.22
N LEU A 125 11.72 1.63 10.52
CA LEU A 125 13.03 1.57 11.14
C LEU A 125 13.34 2.84 11.95
N LYS A 126 13.09 4.03 11.37
CA LYS A 126 13.31 5.33 12.06
C LYS A 126 12.46 5.49 13.32
N ARG A 127 11.29 4.84 13.39
CA ARG A 127 10.42 4.81 14.57
C ARG A 127 10.75 3.69 15.56
N GLY A 128 11.86 2.97 15.36
CA GLY A 128 12.33 1.91 16.23
C GLY A 128 11.59 0.58 16.09
N PHE A 129 10.87 0.35 14.99
CA PHE A 129 10.30 -0.98 14.71
C PHE A 129 11.37 -1.91 14.15
N ALA A 130 11.29 -3.19 14.49
CA ALA A 130 11.79 -4.21 13.59
C ALA A 130 10.82 -4.25 12.39
N VAL A 131 11.32 -4.02 11.18
CA VAL A 131 10.48 -3.80 10.00
C VAL A 131 10.81 -4.80 8.91
N ALA A 132 9.80 -5.29 8.18
CA ALA A 132 9.99 -6.25 7.11
C ALA A 132 9.14 -5.93 5.87
N ASN A 133 9.69 -6.30 4.70
CA ASN A 133 8.99 -6.25 3.42
C ASN A 133 9.40 -7.45 2.56
N THR A 134 8.57 -7.78 1.57
CA THR A 134 8.79 -8.90 0.66
C THR A 134 8.52 -8.48 -0.78
N ASP A 135 9.14 -9.15 -1.74
CA ASP A 135 8.85 -8.96 -3.16
C ASP A 135 7.56 -9.64 -3.62
N LEU A 136 6.94 -10.46 -2.76
CA LEU A 136 5.78 -11.34 -3.03
C LEU A 136 6.02 -12.42 -4.09
N GLY A 137 7.29 -12.77 -4.31
CA GLY A 137 7.71 -13.65 -5.38
C GLY A 137 8.17 -12.86 -6.61
N PRO A 138 9.24 -13.32 -7.29
CA PRO A 138 9.84 -12.60 -8.39
C PRO A 138 8.86 -12.61 -9.57
N SER A 139 8.19 -11.50 -9.74
CA SER A 139 7.46 -11.18 -10.97
C SER A 139 7.50 -9.67 -11.16
N PRO A 140 8.62 -9.10 -11.63
CA PRO A 140 8.71 -7.69 -11.99
C PRO A 140 7.65 -7.25 -13.02
N ASN A 141 6.98 -8.20 -13.69
CA ASN A 141 5.78 -7.95 -14.49
C ASN A 141 4.72 -9.04 -14.28
N ALA A 142 3.43 -8.73 -14.47
CA ALA A 142 2.32 -9.67 -14.28
C ALA A 142 2.34 -10.87 -15.24
N SER A 143 2.94 -10.74 -16.43
CA SER A 143 3.03 -11.83 -17.41
C SER A 143 3.87 -13.01 -16.95
N GLN A 144 4.81 -12.81 -16.02
CA GLN A 144 5.63 -13.88 -15.45
C GLN A 144 4.89 -14.73 -14.39
N GLN A 145 3.64 -14.39 -14.07
CA GLN A 145 2.75 -15.24 -13.26
C GLN A 145 1.78 -16.06 -14.12
N ASN A 146 1.74 -15.86 -15.44
CA ASN A 146 0.88 -16.65 -16.33
C ASN A 146 1.26 -18.14 -16.21
N ASP A 147 0.27 -19.01 -16.08
CA ASP A 147 0.44 -20.47 -15.93
C ASP A 147 1.26 -20.92 -14.70
N HIS A 148 1.54 -20.01 -13.76
CA HIS A 148 2.26 -20.26 -12.51
C HIS A 148 1.33 -20.02 -11.30
N PRO A 149 0.39 -20.93 -10.98
CA PRO A 149 -0.63 -20.72 -9.95
C PRO A 149 -0.03 -20.50 -8.56
N GLU A 150 1.14 -21.07 -8.27
CA GLU A 150 1.84 -20.89 -7.01
C GLU A 150 2.32 -19.45 -6.81
N ARG A 151 2.79 -18.79 -7.88
CA ARG A 151 3.20 -17.38 -7.81
C ARG A 151 2.01 -16.45 -7.55
N TRP A 152 0.84 -16.80 -8.10
CA TRP A 152 -0.41 -16.10 -7.76
C TRP A 152 -0.82 -16.30 -6.30
N ALA A 153 -0.56 -17.49 -5.72
CA ALA A 153 -0.80 -17.73 -4.30
C ALA A 153 0.14 -16.89 -3.42
N ASP A 154 1.41 -16.75 -3.81
CA ASP A 154 2.39 -15.89 -3.13
C ASP A 154 1.96 -14.42 -3.15
N PHE A 155 1.69 -13.91 -4.36
CA PHE A 155 1.20 -12.56 -4.58
C PHE A 155 -0.11 -12.27 -3.83
N GLY A 156 -1.04 -13.23 -3.86
CA GLY A 156 -2.39 -13.06 -3.33
C GLY A 156 -2.46 -13.10 -1.81
N TYR A 157 -1.74 -14.01 -1.17
CA TYR A 157 -1.90 -14.24 0.28
C TYR A 157 -0.70 -14.87 1.01
N ARG A 158 0.11 -15.71 0.37
CA ARG A 158 1.05 -16.58 1.10
C ARG A 158 2.36 -15.87 1.48
N ALA A 159 2.93 -15.07 0.59
CA ALA A 159 4.25 -14.46 0.81
C ALA A 159 4.32 -13.57 2.06
N ASN A 160 3.28 -12.77 2.30
CA ASN A 160 3.24 -11.92 3.49
C ASN A 160 3.13 -12.73 4.79
N HIS A 161 2.39 -13.84 4.80
CA HIS A 161 2.35 -14.72 5.96
C HIS A 161 3.71 -15.36 6.23
N GLU A 162 4.38 -15.87 5.19
CA GLU A 162 5.71 -16.46 5.31
C GLU A 162 6.75 -15.44 5.81
N MET A 163 6.75 -14.22 5.27
CA MET A 163 7.53 -13.11 5.78
C MET A 163 7.25 -12.87 7.27
N THR A 164 5.99 -12.87 7.69
CA THR A 164 5.59 -12.64 9.08
C THR A 164 6.19 -13.68 10.01
N VAL A 165 6.03 -14.96 9.67
CA VAL A 165 6.52 -16.09 10.46
C VAL A 165 8.05 -16.07 10.56
N ALA A 166 8.73 -15.87 9.43
CA ALA A 166 10.19 -15.75 9.40
C ALA A 166 10.68 -14.56 10.22
N SER A 167 10.04 -13.40 10.07
CA SER A 167 10.40 -12.16 10.78
C SER A 167 10.28 -12.34 12.29
N LYS A 168 9.14 -12.84 12.78
CA LYS A 168 8.94 -13.05 14.23
C LYS A 168 9.97 -14.02 14.82
N THR A 169 10.33 -15.06 14.07
CA THR A 169 11.39 -16.01 14.46
C THR A 169 12.73 -15.31 14.60
N LEU A 170 13.13 -14.53 13.59
CA LEU A 170 14.42 -13.86 13.56
C LEU A 170 14.52 -12.70 14.56
N ILE A 171 13.45 -11.92 14.73
CA ILE A 171 13.36 -10.87 15.76
C ILE A 171 13.54 -11.48 17.15
N THR A 172 12.86 -12.59 17.43
CA THR A 172 13.01 -13.31 18.71
C THR A 172 14.44 -13.82 18.90
N ALA A 173 15.06 -14.36 17.86
CA ALA A 173 16.45 -14.83 17.92
C ALA A 173 17.45 -13.68 18.17
N TYR A 174 17.23 -12.53 17.54
CA TYR A 174 18.12 -11.36 17.55
C TYR A 174 18.05 -10.55 18.85
N TYR A 175 16.84 -10.27 19.35
CA TYR A 175 16.64 -9.51 20.59
C TYR A 175 16.45 -10.38 21.83
N LYS A 176 16.45 -11.72 21.69
CA LYS A 176 16.08 -12.67 22.75
C LYS A 176 14.71 -12.38 23.39
N ALA A 177 13.85 -11.71 22.63
CA ALA A 177 12.51 -11.30 23.04
C ALA A 177 11.59 -11.25 21.81
N ALA A 178 10.38 -11.79 21.95
CA ALA A 178 9.38 -11.71 20.89
C ALA A 178 8.81 -10.27 20.78
N PRO A 179 8.31 -9.84 19.61
CA PRO A 179 7.57 -8.59 19.50
C PRO A 179 6.39 -8.57 20.46
N ARG A 180 6.26 -7.51 21.27
CA ARG A 180 5.10 -7.29 22.15
C ARG A 180 3.82 -7.00 21.36
N SER A 181 3.98 -6.38 20.20
CA SER A 181 2.88 -6.14 19.25
C SER A 181 3.41 -6.18 17.83
N SER A 182 2.57 -6.66 16.91
CA SER A 182 2.86 -6.77 15.49
C SER A 182 1.84 -5.98 14.69
N TYR A 183 2.30 -5.20 13.70
CA TYR A 183 1.45 -4.38 12.83
C TYR A 183 1.70 -4.70 11.35
N PHE A 184 0.65 -4.62 10.54
CA PHE A 184 0.76 -4.61 9.09
C PHE A 184 0.29 -3.27 8.54
N SER A 185 1.02 -2.68 7.60
CA SER A 185 0.62 -1.44 6.92
C SER A 185 0.83 -1.53 5.42
N GLY A 186 -0.21 -1.22 4.64
CA GLY A 186 -0.11 -1.22 3.19
C GLY A 186 -1.16 -0.36 2.51
N CYS A 187 -0.82 0.19 1.36
CA CYS A 187 -1.70 0.98 0.50
C CYS A 187 -1.77 0.37 -0.91
N SER A 188 -2.88 0.53 -1.64
CA SER A 188 -3.06 -0.04 -2.98
C SER A 188 -3.01 -1.58 -2.96
N THR A 189 -2.06 -2.20 -3.67
CA THR A 189 -1.78 -3.64 -3.56
C THR A 189 -1.46 -4.03 -2.10
N GLY A 190 -0.78 -3.19 -1.33
CA GLY A 190 -0.56 -3.40 0.09
C GLY A 190 -1.86 -3.37 0.90
N GLY A 191 -2.87 -2.61 0.48
CA GLY A 191 -4.20 -2.66 1.09
C GLY A 191 -4.92 -3.98 0.80
N GLN A 192 -4.78 -4.54 -0.42
CA GLN A 192 -5.25 -5.91 -0.71
C GLN A 192 -4.57 -6.92 0.21
N GLN A 193 -3.24 -6.83 0.37
CA GLN A 193 -2.47 -7.71 1.25
C GLN A 193 -2.93 -7.60 2.71
N ALA A 194 -3.18 -6.38 3.19
CA ALA A 194 -3.70 -6.13 4.53
C ALA A 194 -5.06 -6.82 4.76
N PHE A 195 -5.98 -6.72 3.80
CA PHE A 195 -7.26 -7.45 3.85
C PHE A 195 -7.05 -8.97 3.80
N SER A 196 -6.15 -9.44 2.93
CA SER A 196 -5.83 -10.86 2.77
C SER A 196 -5.31 -11.46 4.08
N ILE A 197 -4.36 -10.77 4.73
CA ILE A 197 -3.83 -11.12 6.06
C ILE A 197 -4.94 -11.13 7.11
N ALA A 198 -5.77 -10.07 7.17
CA ALA A 198 -6.85 -10.00 8.15
C ALA A 198 -7.86 -11.17 8.03
N GLN A 199 -8.15 -11.59 6.80
CA GLN A 199 -9.13 -12.64 6.52
C GLN A 199 -8.56 -14.06 6.66
N ARG A 200 -7.31 -14.28 6.26
CA ARG A 200 -6.70 -15.62 6.17
C ARG A 200 -5.77 -15.95 7.34
N TYR A 201 -5.12 -14.94 7.89
CA TYR A 201 -4.10 -15.07 8.94
C TYR A 201 -4.39 -14.09 10.09
N PRO A 202 -5.56 -14.19 10.74
CA PRO A 202 -5.99 -13.20 11.74
C PRO A 202 -5.11 -13.14 12.99
N GLN A 203 -4.22 -14.12 13.20
CA GLN A 203 -3.29 -14.17 14.33
C GLN A 203 -1.92 -13.53 14.02
N ASP A 204 -1.69 -13.11 12.78
CA ASP A 204 -0.40 -12.57 12.37
C ASP A 204 -0.15 -11.17 12.96
N TYR A 205 -1.19 -10.37 13.20
CA TYR A 205 -1.04 -8.97 13.60
C TYR A 205 -2.06 -8.54 14.65
N ASN A 206 -1.63 -7.64 15.54
CA ASN A 206 -2.49 -6.99 16.52
C ASN A 206 -3.19 -5.75 15.93
N GLY A 207 -2.62 -5.14 14.90
CA GLY A 207 -3.20 -3.99 14.20
C GLY A 207 -2.86 -4.01 12.71
N ILE A 208 -3.82 -3.63 11.88
CA ILE A 208 -3.70 -3.65 10.42
C ILE A 208 -4.18 -2.30 9.86
N ILE A 209 -3.36 -1.66 9.04
CA ILE A 209 -3.70 -0.44 8.30
C ILE A 209 -3.81 -0.81 6.82
N ALA A 210 -5.01 -0.67 6.25
CA ALA A 210 -5.31 -0.97 4.87
C ALA A 210 -5.76 0.29 4.12
N GLY A 211 -4.85 0.92 3.39
CA GLY A 211 -5.13 2.09 2.56
C GLY A 211 -5.52 1.70 1.13
N SER A 212 -6.50 2.41 0.54
CA SER A 212 -6.90 2.30 -0.88
C SER A 212 -6.86 0.88 -1.44
N ALA A 213 -7.49 -0.07 -0.73
CA ALA A 213 -7.24 -1.49 -0.92
C ALA A 213 -7.70 -2.00 -2.30
N ALA A 214 -6.79 -2.61 -3.05
CA ALA A 214 -7.10 -3.28 -4.32
C ALA A 214 -7.67 -4.71 -4.10
N ASN A 215 -8.53 -4.90 -3.09
CA ASN A 215 -8.94 -6.21 -2.58
C ASN A 215 -9.91 -6.95 -3.52
N ASN A 216 -10.80 -6.26 -4.24
CA ASN A 216 -11.63 -6.86 -5.29
C ASN A 216 -10.88 -6.90 -6.63
N ARG A 217 -9.78 -7.67 -6.67
CA ARG A 217 -8.72 -7.58 -7.70
C ARG A 217 -9.25 -7.73 -9.12
N THR A 218 -10.07 -8.73 -9.40
CA THR A 218 -10.59 -8.98 -10.76
C THR A 218 -11.53 -7.87 -11.23
N HIS A 219 -12.40 -7.37 -10.35
CA HIS A 219 -13.36 -6.32 -10.70
C HIS A 219 -12.66 -4.96 -10.85
N VAL A 220 -11.68 -4.62 -9.99
CA VAL A 220 -10.90 -3.37 -10.15
C VAL A 220 -10.06 -3.39 -11.43
N HIS A 221 -9.48 -4.54 -11.81
CA HIS A 221 -8.76 -4.65 -13.08
C HIS A 221 -9.70 -4.55 -14.30
N THR A 222 -10.94 -5.03 -14.18
CA THR A 222 -11.97 -4.80 -15.21
C THR A 222 -12.29 -3.30 -15.36
N ALA A 223 -12.32 -2.55 -14.24
CA ALA A 223 -12.48 -1.10 -14.27
C ALA A 223 -11.29 -0.41 -14.95
N PHE A 224 -10.05 -0.83 -14.65
CA PHE A 224 -8.86 -0.29 -15.33
C PHE A 224 -8.88 -0.53 -16.84
N LEU A 225 -9.25 -1.73 -17.29
CA LEU A 225 -9.38 -2.02 -18.72
C LEU A 225 -10.48 -1.17 -19.38
N THR A 226 -11.61 -1.00 -18.70
CA THR A 226 -12.73 -0.19 -19.19
C THR A 226 -12.32 1.28 -19.33
N ASN A 227 -11.67 1.83 -18.30
CA ASN A 227 -11.18 3.21 -18.30
C ASN A 227 -10.11 3.42 -19.37
N SER A 228 -9.14 2.51 -19.47
CA SER A 228 -8.08 2.57 -20.48
C SER A 228 -8.68 2.57 -21.90
N LYS A 229 -9.61 1.65 -22.19
CA LYS A 229 -10.29 1.61 -23.49
C LYS A 229 -11.06 2.89 -23.80
N ALA A 230 -11.73 3.48 -22.81
CA ALA A 230 -12.52 4.69 -23.00
C ALA A 230 -11.65 5.94 -23.19
N LEU A 231 -10.60 6.11 -22.38
CA LEU A 231 -9.79 7.32 -22.32
C LEU A 231 -8.68 7.37 -23.39
N THR A 232 -8.26 6.22 -23.91
CA THR A 232 -7.22 6.13 -24.94
C THR A 232 -7.75 5.96 -26.37
N ALA A 233 -9.08 5.91 -26.54
CA ALA A 233 -9.69 5.86 -27.86
C ALA A 233 -9.33 7.10 -28.70
N SER A 234 -9.44 6.98 -30.02
CA SER A 234 -9.16 8.12 -30.90
C SER A 234 -10.13 9.27 -30.63
N GLY A 235 -9.59 10.46 -30.35
CA GLY A 235 -10.38 11.68 -30.12
C GLY A 235 -10.92 11.83 -28.69
N THR A 236 -10.50 10.99 -27.73
CA THR A 236 -10.92 11.09 -26.32
C THR A 236 -9.87 11.73 -25.41
N GLN A 237 -8.66 11.95 -25.93
CA GLN A 237 -7.57 12.60 -25.21
C GLN A 237 -7.99 14.03 -24.81
N MET A 238 -7.76 14.39 -23.56
CA MET A 238 -8.05 15.72 -23.03
C MET A 238 -6.75 16.42 -22.65
N SER A 239 -6.67 17.71 -22.92
CA SER A 239 -5.57 18.55 -22.41
C SER A 239 -5.76 18.80 -20.91
N GLN A 240 -4.67 19.19 -20.22
CA GLN A 240 -4.76 19.55 -18.80
C GLN A 240 -5.81 20.65 -18.56
N SER A 241 -5.90 21.65 -19.43
CA SER A 241 -6.93 22.70 -19.33
C SER A 241 -8.36 22.19 -19.46
N GLN A 242 -8.59 21.13 -20.25
CA GLN A 242 -9.90 20.50 -20.33
C GLN A 242 -10.21 19.71 -19.04
N LEU A 243 -9.22 19.06 -18.44
CA LEU A 243 -9.37 18.41 -17.13
C LEU A 243 -9.64 19.44 -16.03
N ASP A 244 -8.90 20.55 -16.00
CA ASP A 244 -9.11 21.65 -15.07
C ASP A 244 -10.50 22.28 -15.23
N LEU A 245 -10.98 22.43 -16.48
CA LEU A 245 -12.35 22.85 -16.77
C LEU A 245 -13.35 21.89 -16.15
N VAL A 246 -13.20 20.57 -16.35
CA VAL A 246 -14.10 19.56 -15.77
C VAL A 246 -14.09 19.63 -14.24
N THR A 247 -12.91 19.62 -13.62
CA THR A 247 -12.74 19.73 -12.17
C THR A 247 -13.39 21.00 -11.62
N SER A 248 -13.20 22.15 -12.28
CA SER A 248 -13.81 23.41 -11.84
C SER A 248 -15.34 23.37 -11.88
N LYS A 249 -15.93 22.71 -12.89
CA LYS A 249 -17.39 22.58 -13.02
C LYS A 249 -17.96 21.62 -11.99
N VAL A 250 -17.27 20.52 -11.70
CA VAL A 250 -17.60 19.60 -10.62
C VAL A 250 -17.58 20.32 -9.27
N LEU A 251 -16.48 21.02 -8.94
CA LEU A 251 -16.34 21.74 -7.68
C LEU A 251 -17.41 22.83 -7.54
N ALA A 252 -17.65 23.64 -8.58
CA ALA A 252 -18.68 24.67 -8.56
C ALA A 252 -20.10 24.12 -8.33
N ALA A 253 -20.36 22.89 -8.77
CA ALA A 253 -21.65 22.25 -8.55
C ALA A 253 -21.81 21.71 -7.11
N CYS A 254 -20.73 21.24 -6.50
CA CYS A 254 -20.78 20.34 -5.35
C CYS A 254 -20.15 20.85 -4.04
N VAL A 255 -19.14 21.73 -4.09
CA VAL A 255 -18.51 22.29 -2.88
C VAL A 255 -19.55 23.02 -2.02
N GLY A 256 -19.50 22.79 -0.71
CA GLY A 256 -20.43 23.35 0.27
C GLY A 256 -21.80 22.64 0.29
N LYS A 257 -22.01 21.65 -0.57
CA LYS A 257 -23.20 20.77 -0.61
C LYS A 257 -22.85 19.30 -0.33
N ASP A 258 -21.57 19.00 -0.26
CA ASP A 258 -20.98 17.68 -0.07
C ASP A 258 -20.59 17.40 1.39
N GLY A 259 -21.15 18.19 2.32
CA GLY A 259 -20.85 18.14 3.75
C GLY A 259 -19.60 18.93 4.17
N GLY A 260 -18.88 19.53 3.20
CA GLY A 260 -17.71 20.36 3.44
C GLY A 260 -18.02 21.86 3.60
N ALA A 261 -16.97 22.65 3.76
CA ALA A 261 -17.09 24.11 3.82
C ALA A 261 -17.31 24.70 2.41
N PRO A 262 -18.08 25.80 2.27
CA PRO A 262 -18.26 26.48 0.98
C PRO A 262 -16.97 27.04 0.37
N THR A 263 -15.91 27.15 1.16
CA THR A 263 -14.60 27.68 0.75
C THR A 263 -13.61 26.60 0.38
N ASP A 264 -13.99 25.32 0.47
CA ASP A 264 -13.09 24.22 0.12
C ASP A 264 -12.80 24.22 -1.38
N ASN A 265 -11.61 23.77 -1.75
CA ASN A 265 -11.19 23.57 -3.14
C ASN A 265 -11.13 22.09 -3.53
N PHE A 266 -11.80 21.23 -2.75
CA PHE A 266 -11.91 19.79 -2.93
C PHE A 266 -13.30 19.32 -2.51
N LEU A 267 -13.64 18.06 -2.83
CA LEU A 267 -14.85 17.43 -2.33
C LEU A 267 -14.58 16.69 -1.01
N THR A 268 -15.31 17.03 0.04
CA THR A 268 -15.31 16.35 1.34
C THR A 268 -15.98 14.98 1.23
N ASP A 269 -17.16 14.89 0.61
CA ASP A 269 -17.84 13.62 0.33
C ASP A 269 -18.33 13.58 -1.13
N PRO A 270 -17.53 13.02 -2.06
CA PRO A 270 -17.91 13.00 -3.48
C PRO A 270 -19.17 12.17 -3.77
N ARG A 271 -19.65 11.35 -2.81
CA ARG A 271 -20.90 10.60 -2.96
C ARG A 271 -22.14 11.49 -2.88
N GLN A 272 -22.00 12.69 -2.32
CA GLN A 272 -23.06 13.70 -2.23
C GLN A 272 -23.08 14.65 -3.44
N CYS A 273 -22.07 14.58 -4.29
CA CYS A 273 -21.96 15.40 -5.49
C CYS A 273 -22.92 14.90 -6.58
N ASN A 274 -24.04 15.59 -6.76
CA ASN A 274 -25.01 15.32 -7.84
C ASN A 274 -24.71 16.17 -9.08
N PHE A 275 -23.46 16.13 -9.57
CA PHE A 275 -23.06 16.83 -10.78
C PHE A 275 -23.71 16.20 -12.02
N ASP A 276 -24.24 17.03 -12.93
CA ASP A 276 -24.74 16.59 -14.23
C ASP A 276 -23.68 16.85 -15.33
N PRO A 277 -23.05 15.79 -15.87
CA PRO A 277 -22.07 15.90 -16.95
C PRO A 277 -22.56 16.63 -18.20
N GLU A 278 -23.87 16.68 -18.45
CA GLU A 278 -24.41 17.38 -19.63
C GLU A 278 -24.25 18.90 -19.55
N THR A 279 -23.99 19.44 -18.35
CA THR A 279 -23.72 20.86 -18.12
C THR A 279 -22.32 21.30 -18.55
N LEU A 280 -21.44 20.35 -18.90
CA LEU A 280 -20.10 20.66 -19.41
C LEU A 280 -20.19 21.37 -20.76
N PRO A 281 -19.37 22.41 -21.00
CA PRO A 281 -19.36 23.11 -22.29
C PRO A 281 -19.05 22.16 -23.43
N LYS A 282 -19.86 22.20 -24.50
CA LYS A 282 -19.73 21.32 -25.67
C LYS A 282 -19.12 22.09 -26.83
N CYS A 283 -18.11 21.52 -27.49
CA CYS A 283 -17.48 22.17 -28.63
C CYS A 283 -18.44 22.23 -29.82
N SER A 284 -18.56 23.39 -30.46
CA SER A 284 -19.33 23.59 -31.70
C SER A 284 -18.57 23.19 -32.98
N GLY A 285 -17.45 22.47 -32.82
CA GLY A 285 -16.49 22.14 -33.89
C GLY A 285 -15.31 21.34 -33.34
N THR A 286 -14.08 21.73 -33.72
CA THR A 286 -12.85 21.09 -33.23
C THR A 286 -12.67 21.25 -31.72
N SER A 287 -11.85 20.37 -31.12
CA SER A 287 -11.50 20.45 -29.70
C SER A 287 -10.86 21.80 -29.37
N ASP A 288 -11.33 22.42 -28.29
CA ASP A 288 -10.76 23.63 -27.69
C ASP A 288 -10.59 23.40 -26.18
N ASN A 289 -9.69 24.12 -25.54
CA ASN A 289 -9.40 24.06 -24.11
C ASN A 289 -10.58 24.49 -23.24
N SER A 290 -11.58 25.17 -23.81
CA SER A 290 -12.76 25.68 -23.12
C SER A 290 -14.01 24.79 -23.22
N CYS A 291 -13.93 23.65 -23.91
CA CYS A 291 -15.06 22.76 -24.15
C CYS A 291 -14.65 21.29 -24.32
N LEU A 292 -15.63 20.40 -24.31
CA LEU A 292 -15.47 18.99 -24.60
C LEU A 292 -16.18 18.59 -25.89
N THR A 293 -15.52 17.76 -26.67
CA THR A 293 -16.12 17.05 -27.80
C THR A 293 -17.01 15.91 -27.31
N THR A 294 -17.93 15.43 -28.17
CA THR A 294 -18.80 14.28 -27.84
C THR A 294 -18.01 13.03 -27.43
N PRO A 295 -16.90 12.63 -28.10
CA PRO A 295 -16.09 11.50 -27.65
C PRO A 295 -15.48 11.70 -26.27
N GLN A 296 -14.92 12.88 -25.97
CA GLN A 296 -14.36 13.19 -24.64
C GLN A 296 -15.41 13.10 -23.53
N LEU A 297 -16.59 13.71 -23.74
CA LEU A 297 -17.69 13.65 -22.78
C LEU A 297 -18.20 12.21 -22.58
N THR A 298 -18.24 11.40 -23.63
CA THR A 298 -18.62 9.98 -23.55
C THR A 298 -17.61 9.16 -22.77
N ALA A 299 -16.31 9.42 -22.95
CA ALA A 299 -15.24 8.78 -22.21
C ALA A 299 -15.31 9.12 -20.70
N LEU A 300 -15.52 10.39 -20.34
CA LEU A 300 -15.71 10.83 -18.95
C LEU A 300 -16.92 10.15 -18.29
N LYS A 301 -18.07 10.11 -18.98
CA LYS A 301 -19.25 9.39 -18.46
C LYS A 301 -18.97 7.91 -18.23
N THR A 302 -18.17 7.28 -19.08
CA THR A 302 -17.75 5.89 -18.88
C THR A 302 -16.87 5.75 -17.63
N PHE A 303 -15.92 6.66 -17.44
CA PHE A 303 -15.03 6.71 -16.28
C PHE A 303 -15.78 6.86 -14.94
N TRP A 304 -16.79 7.75 -14.88
CA TRP A 304 -17.62 7.96 -13.68
C TRP A 304 -18.67 6.86 -13.44
N LYS A 305 -19.14 6.21 -14.51
CA LYS A 305 -20.15 5.14 -14.40
C LYS A 305 -19.54 3.81 -13.94
N GLY A 306 -18.33 3.52 -14.41
CA GLY A 306 -17.66 2.23 -14.20
C GLY A 306 -18.22 1.10 -15.07
N PRO A 307 -17.58 -0.09 -15.05
CA PRO A 307 -17.96 -1.21 -15.89
C PRO A 307 -19.29 -1.85 -15.49
N ILE A 308 -20.13 -2.16 -16.49
CA ILE A 308 -21.41 -2.86 -16.34
C ILE A 308 -21.39 -4.12 -17.21
N ASN A 309 -21.92 -5.22 -16.68
CA ASN A 309 -22.10 -6.45 -17.42
C ASN A 309 -23.19 -6.25 -18.49
N PRO A 310 -22.88 -6.36 -19.80
CA PRO A 310 -23.85 -6.10 -20.86
C PRO A 310 -24.97 -7.15 -20.95
N ARG A 311 -24.79 -8.33 -20.32
CA ARG A 311 -25.80 -9.39 -20.30
C ARG A 311 -26.76 -9.27 -19.12
N THR A 312 -26.24 -8.95 -17.94
CA THR A 312 -27.06 -8.91 -16.70
C THR A 312 -27.48 -7.49 -16.29
N GLY A 313 -26.81 -6.46 -16.81
CA GLY A 313 -27.01 -5.07 -16.39
C GLY A 313 -26.37 -4.75 -15.03
N GLU A 314 -25.74 -5.72 -14.36
CA GLU A 314 -25.11 -5.52 -13.06
C GLU A 314 -23.81 -4.72 -13.17
N ARG A 315 -23.56 -3.88 -12.17
CA ARG A 315 -22.29 -3.16 -12.05
C ARG A 315 -21.18 -4.12 -11.62
N ILE A 316 -20.11 -4.17 -12.39
CA ILE A 316 -18.92 -4.99 -12.07
C ILE A 316 -18.08 -4.26 -11.01
N PHE A 317 -17.84 -2.98 -11.20
CA PHE A 317 -17.08 -2.17 -10.25
C PHE A 317 -17.62 -0.75 -10.22
N ALA A 318 -17.42 -0.06 -9.10
CA ALA A 318 -17.76 1.36 -9.01
C ALA A 318 -16.97 2.15 -10.06
N GLY A 319 -17.61 3.14 -10.68
CA GLY A 319 -16.87 4.16 -11.43
C GLY A 319 -16.09 5.05 -10.47
N ASN A 320 -15.19 5.83 -11.04
CA ASN A 320 -14.44 6.79 -10.24
C ASN A 320 -15.38 7.89 -9.72
N PRO A 321 -15.22 8.33 -8.47
CA PRO A 321 -16.00 9.44 -7.95
C PRO A 321 -15.69 10.73 -8.71
N PHE A 322 -16.62 11.68 -8.70
CA PHE A 322 -16.33 13.04 -9.15
C PHE A 322 -15.18 13.65 -8.33
N GLY A 323 -14.36 14.49 -8.96
CA GLY A 323 -13.21 15.15 -8.33
C GLY A 323 -11.90 14.36 -8.46
N THR A 324 -11.86 13.31 -9.29
CA THR A 324 -10.64 12.51 -9.58
C THR A 324 -10.28 12.50 -11.07
N GLU A 325 -10.65 13.55 -11.80
CA GLU A 325 -10.47 13.62 -13.26
C GLU A 325 -9.05 14.02 -13.70
N GLY A 326 -8.27 14.60 -12.79
CA GLY A 326 -6.89 15.05 -13.00
C GLY A 326 -5.81 14.01 -12.68
#